data_AF-A0A2V6L6Z0-F1
#
_entry.id   AF-A0A2V6L6Z0-F1
#
_cell.length_a   1.000
_cell.length_b   1.000
_cell.length_c   1.000
_cell.angle_alpha   90.00
_cell.angle_beta   90.00
_cell.angle_gamma   90.00
#
_symmetry.space_group_name_H-M   'P 1'
#
loop_
_entity.id
_entity.type
_entity.pdbx_description
1 polymer ?
#
loop_
_entity_poly.entity_id
_entity_poly.type
_entity_poly.pdbx_seq_one_letter_code
_entity_poly.pdbx_strand_id
1 'polypeptide(L)'
;PIWLLPTLIVVLLVPTVVSHRAGKRSLNRALGIIINGITTTALIGSVILLVRALPSHREAPLQLLRSGGLLWLTNVIVFALWYWRLDGGGPTLRHEQKKFGSTSFLFPQMQIPHDERGQFACARWRPRFIDYLFVAFTQSSTFGPTDAPLLARWAKILAMIQIFISLSIVVLLISRAVGVL
;
A
#
# COMPACT_ATOMS: atom_id res chain seq x y z
N PRO A 1 -24.19 2.00 0.52
CA PRO A 1 -24.24 3.01 -0.56
C PRO A 1 -22.86 3.15 -1.20
N ILE A 2 -22.79 3.34 -2.52
CA ILE A 2 -21.56 3.41 -3.32
C ILE A 2 -20.61 4.55 -2.88
N TRP A 3 -21.16 5.55 -2.17
CA TRP A 3 -20.47 6.71 -1.61
C TRP A 3 -19.71 6.44 -0.29
N LEU A 4 -19.94 5.30 0.35
CA LEU A 4 -19.30 4.97 1.64
C LEU A 4 -17.79 4.73 1.48
N LEU A 5 -17.38 4.21 0.32
CA LEU A 5 -15.98 3.95 -0.05
C LEU A 5 -15.14 5.22 -0.26
N PRO A 6 -15.54 6.20 -1.10
CA PRO A 6 -14.81 7.47 -1.22
C PRO A 6 -14.81 8.28 0.08
N THR A 7 -15.88 8.18 0.88
CA THR A 7 -15.93 8.82 2.21
C THR A 7 -14.91 8.20 3.15
N LEU A 8 -14.76 6.86 3.11
CA LEU A 8 -13.70 6.16 3.84
C LEU A 8 -12.30 6.59 3.38
N ILE A 9 -12.09 6.76 2.07
CA ILE A 9 -10.82 7.22 1.46
C ILE A 9 -10.45 8.64 1.95
N VAL A 10 -11.41 9.57 2.04
CA VAL A 10 -11.19 10.92 2.59
C VAL A 10 -10.88 10.86 4.09
N VAL A 11 -11.64 10.04 4.85
CA VAL A 11 -11.38 9.76 6.27
C VAL A 11 -10.00 9.14 6.48
N LEU A 12 -9.42 8.51 5.47
CA LEU A 12 -8.11 7.85 5.49
C LEU A 12 -6.93 8.72 5.06
N LEU A 13 -7.17 9.66 4.17
CA LEU A 13 -6.19 10.68 3.80
C LEU A 13 -5.97 11.67 4.94
N VAL A 14 -7.00 11.99 5.72
CA VAL A 14 -6.94 12.94 6.84
C VAL A 14 -5.88 12.54 7.90
N PRO A 15 -5.82 11.30 8.44
CA PRO A 15 -4.78 10.87 9.36
C PRO A 15 -3.36 10.91 8.77
N THR A 16 -3.23 10.76 7.45
CA THR A 16 -1.95 10.77 6.74
C THR A 16 -1.38 12.19 6.70
N VAL A 17 -2.24 13.18 6.46
CA VAL A 17 -1.90 14.61 6.52
C VAL A 17 -1.68 15.08 7.97
N VAL A 18 -2.51 14.62 8.91
CA VAL A 18 -2.42 14.99 10.34
C VAL A 18 -1.18 14.39 11.01
N SER A 19 -0.79 13.15 10.66
CA SER A 19 0.43 12.51 11.18
C SER A 19 1.72 13.24 10.79
N HIS A 20 1.72 13.96 9.66
CA HIS A 20 2.86 14.76 9.21
C HIS A 20 3.04 16.04 10.05
N ARG A 21 2.00 16.55 10.71
CA ARG A 21 2.03 17.81 11.48
C ARG A 21 2.23 17.65 12.99
N ALA A 22 1.93 16.50 13.60
CA ALA A 22 1.61 16.45 15.03
C ALA A 22 2.75 16.15 16.04
N GLY A 23 4.01 15.93 15.64
CA GLY A 23 5.18 16.03 16.54
C GLY A 23 5.29 15.14 17.79
N LYS A 24 4.31 14.28 18.13
CA LYS A 24 4.31 13.40 19.31
C LYS A 24 4.51 11.93 18.94
N ARG A 25 5.71 11.41 19.22
CA ARG A 25 6.29 10.21 18.57
C ARG A 25 5.65 8.85 18.86
N SER A 26 5.33 8.54 20.12
CA SER A 26 4.79 7.22 20.46
C SER A 26 3.30 7.10 20.12
N LEU A 27 2.54 8.15 20.42
CA LEU A 27 1.09 8.20 20.17
C LEU A 27 0.76 8.17 18.67
N ASN A 28 1.51 8.91 17.84
CA ASN A 28 1.34 8.88 16.37
C ASN A 28 1.65 7.52 15.77
N ARG A 29 2.59 6.77 16.36
CA ARG A 29 2.92 5.42 15.87
C ARG A 29 1.81 4.44 16.20
N ALA A 30 1.27 4.47 17.42
CA ALA A 30 0.14 3.63 17.83
C ALA A 30 -1.14 3.97 17.05
N LEU A 31 -1.52 5.24 17.00
CA LEU A 31 -2.67 5.71 16.22
C LEU A 31 -2.52 5.39 14.74
N GLY A 32 -1.31 5.57 14.19
CA GLY A 32 -1.03 5.23 12.81
C GLY A 32 -1.22 3.76 12.50
N ILE A 33 -0.78 2.85 13.38
CA ILE A 33 -0.98 1.41 13.22
C ILE A 33 -2.45 1.04 13.36
N ILE A 34 -3.15 1.58 14.36
CA ILE A 34 -4.57 1.31 14.60
C ILE A 34 -5.42 1.75 13.40
N ILE A 35 -5.19 2.97 12.90
CA ILE A 35 -5.93 3.50 11.74
C ILE A 35 -5.64 2.66 10.49
N ASN A 36 -4.39 2.27 10.27
CA ASN A 36 -4.05 1.39 9.13
C ASN A 36 -4.69 0.00 9.27
N GLY A 37 -4.76 -0.54 10.49
CA GLY A 37 -5.48 -1.79 10.80
C GLY A 37 -6.97 -1.69 10.49
N ILE A 38 -7.64 -0.67 11.03
CA ILE A 38 -9.06 -0.40 10.78
C ILE A 38 -9.32 -0.30 9.27
N THR A 39 -8.43 0.38 8.55
CA THR A 39 -8.53 0.57 7.11
C THR A 39 -8.42 -0.72 6.34
N THR A 40 -7.42 -1.53 6.66
CA THR A 40 -7.24 -2.82 6.00
C THR A 40 -8.44 -3.72 6.24
N THR A 41 -8.97 -3.75 7.47
CA THR A 41 -10.21 -4.49 7.78
C THR A 41 -11.42 -3.95 7.01
N ALA A 42 -11.57 -2.63 6.92
CA ALA A 42 -12.65 -2.01 6.15
C ALA A 42 -12.52 -2.28 4.65
N LEU A 43 -11.30 -2.32 4.12
CA LEU A 43 -11.01 -2.64 2.73
C LEU A 43 -11.32 -4.11 2.42
N ILE A 44 -10.92 -5.04 3.29
CA ILE A 44 -11.30 -6.46 3.20
C ILE A 44 -12.82 -6.61 3.25
N GLY A 45 -13.48 -5.94 4.21
CA GLY A 45 -14.94 -5.93 4.32
C GLY A 45 -15.61 -5.40 3.06
N SER A 46 -15.06 -4.34 2.45
CA SER A 46 -15.56 -3.76 1.21
C SER A 46 -15.43 -4.72 0.03
N VAL A 47 -14.31 -5.44 -0.08
CA VAL A 47 -14.12 -6.49 -1.10
C VAL A 47 -15.14 -7.61 -0.90
N ILE A 48 -15.35 -8.09 0.34
CA ILE A 48 -16.35 -9.13 0.63
C ILE A 48 -17.77 -8.66 0.28
N LEU A 49 -18.13 -7.43 0.63
CA LEU A 49 -19.43 -6.84 0.32
C LEU A 49 -19.63 -6.70 -1.18
N LEU A 50 -18.57 -6.31 -1.91
CA LEU A 50 -18.59 -6.23 -3.37
C LEU A 50 -18.78 -7.62 -4.00
N VAL A 51 -18.06 -8.64 -3.52
CA VAL A 51 -18.26 -10.05 -3.95
C VAL A 51 -19.70 -10.48 -3.74
N ARG A 52 -20.31 -10.16 -2.60
CA ARG A 52 -21.70 -10.54 -2.30
C ARG A 52 -22.74 -9.75 -3.10
N ALA A 53 -22.39 -8.54 -3.56
CA ALA A 53 -23.27 -7.72 -4.39
C ALA A 53 -23.26 -8.13 -5.88
N LEU A 54 -22.43 -9.10 -6.29
CA LEU A 54 -22.36 -9.59 -7.69
C LEU A 54 -23.69 -9.94 -8.36
N PRO A 55 -24.73 -10.47 -7.67
CA PRO A 55 -25.95 -10.88 -8.35
C PRO A 55 -26.82 -9.73 -8.90
N SER A 56 -26.67 -8.49 -8.41
CA SER A 56 -27.52 -7.38 -8.88
C SER A 56 -26.92 -6.72 -10.14
N HIS A 57 -27.59 -6.89 -11.28
CA HIS A 57 -27.15 -6.44 -12.61
C HIS A 57 -27.59 -4.98 -12.87
N ARG A 58 -26.95 -3.98 -12.25
CA ARG A 58 -27.48 -2.58 -12.31
C ARG A 58 -26.49 -1.45 -12.61
N GLU A 59 -25.20 -1.70 -12.85
CA GLU A 59 -24.24 -0.61 -13.11
C GLU A 59 -23.69 -0.60 -14.53
N ALA A 60 -23.50 0.61 -15.08
CA ALA A 60 -22.94 0.82 -16.42
C ALA A 60 -21.44 0.42 -16.45
N PRO A 61 -20.92 -0.17 -17.54
CA PRO A 61 -19.54 -0.68 -17.63
C PRO A 61 -18.45 0.33 -17.23
N LEU A 62 -18.61 1.59 -17.64
CA LEU A 62 -17.64 2.66 -17.35
C LEU A 62 -17.61 3.04 -15.85
N GLN A 63 -18.76 3.01 -15.17
CA GLN A 63 -18.82 3.26 -13.73
C GLN A 63 -18.12 2.14 -12.95
N LEU A 64 -18.25 0.90 -13.43
CA LEU A 64 -17.63 -0.26 -12.81
C LEU A 64 -16.10 -0.23 -12.95
N LEU A 65 -15.58 0.15 -14.12
CA LEU A 65 -14.14 0.35 -14.34
C LEU A 65 -13.58 1.45 -13.44
N ARG A 66 -14.28 2.58 -13.35
CA ARG A 66 -13.86 3.69 -12.47
C ARG A 66 -13.82 3.27 -11.01
N SER A 67 -14.86 2.58 -10.54
CA SER A 67 -14.95 2.10 -9.15
C SER A 67 -13.88 1.06 -8.83
N GLY A 68 -13.66 0.09 -9.73
CA GLY A 68 -12.63 -0.94 -9.57
C GLY A 68 -11.20 -0.37 -9.61
N GLY A 69 -10.93 0.59 -10.50
CA GLY A 69 -9.65 1.31 -10.55
C GLY A 69 -9.39 2.11 -9.28
N LEU A 70 -10.41 2.77 -8.71
CA LEU A 70 -10.30 3.52 -7.46
C LEU A 70 -10.02 2.58 -6.26
N LEU A 71 -10.66 1.41 -6.22
CA LEU A 71 -10.41 0.38 -5.22
C LEU A 71 -8.98 -0.16 -5.31
N TRP A 72 -8.52 -0.45 -6.52
CA TRP A 72 -7.16 -0.93 -6.76
C TRP A 72 -6.12 0.11 -6.33
N LEU A 73 -6.31 1.39 -6.69
CA LEU A 73 -5.42 2.47 -6.26
C LEU A 73 -5.40 2.64 -4.74
N THR A 74 -6.55 2.48 -4.09
CA THR A 74 -6.65 2.53 -2.63
C THR A 74 -5.85 1.39 -1.98
N ASN A 75 -5.93 0.17 -2.53
CA ASN A 75 -5.13 -0.96 -2.08
C ASN A 75 -3.62 -0.63 -2.13
N VAL A 76 -3.15 -0.07 -3.25
CA VAL A 76 -1.75 0.37 -3.41
C VAL A 76 -1.34 1.35 -2.31
N ILE A 77 -2.11 2.41 -2.07
CA ILE A 77 -1.75 3.45 -1.11
C ILE A 77 -1.76 2.92 0.33
N VAL A 78 -2.76 2.12 0.71
CA VAL A 78 -2.88 1.55 2.06
C VAL A 78 -1.69 0.65 2.39
N PHE A 79 -1.29 -0.21 1.46
CA PHE A 79 -0.15 -1.09 1.68
C PHE A 79 1.18 -0.34 1.61
N ALA A 80 1.33 0.67 0.75
CA ALA A 80 2.49 1.57 0.78
C ALA A 80 2.67 2.24 2.15
N LEU A 81 1.57 2.68 2.78
CA LEU A 81 1.60 3.26 4.12
C LEU A 81 1.97 2.23 5.19
N TRP A 82 1.49 0.98 5.09
CA TRP A 82 1.90 -0.09 5.98
C TRP A 82 3.40 -0.33 5.90
N TYR A 83 3.93 -0.47 4.69
CA TYR A 83 5.34 -0.68 4.45
C TYR A 83 6.19 0.48 4.98
N TRP A 84 5.78 1.73 4.71
CA TRP A 84 6.44 2.93 5.22
C TRP A 84 6.42 3.02 6.75
N ARG A 85 5.31 2.70 7.41
CA ARG A 85 5.17 2.84 8.86
C ARG A 85 5.86 1.75 9.66
N LEU A 86 5.89 0.54 9.14
CA LEU A 86 6.46 -0.61 9.85
C LEU A 86 7.97 -0.76 9.62
N ASP A 87 8.47 -0.37 8.44
CA ASP A 87 9.88 -0.53 8.14
C ASP A 87 10.79 0.43 8.92
N GLY A 88 11.96 -0.09 9.34
CA GLY A 88 12.98 0.62 10.10
C GLY A 88 12.50 1.19 11.43
N GLY A 89 11.47 0.60 12.04
CA GLY A 89 10.87 1.12 13.27
C GLY A 89 10.02 2.38 13.07
N GLY A 90 9.65 2.69 11.82
CA GLY A 90 8.87 3.86 11.44
C GLY A 90 9.72 5.04 10.95
N PRO A 91 9.10 6.03 10.28
CA PRO A 91 9.81 7.12 9.61
C PRO A 91 10.66 7.97 10.55
N THR A 92 10.19 8.18 11.79
CA THR A 92 10.91 8.99 12.77
C THR A 92 12.19 8.31 13.24
N LEU A 93 12.12 7.02 13.58
CA LEU A 93 13.28 6.24 13.99
C LEU A 93 14.28 6.12 12.83
N ARG A 94 13.78 5.94 11.60
CA ARG A 94 14.62 5.98 10.39
C ARG A 94 15.30 7.33 10.22
N HIS A 95 14.62 8.45 10.43
CA HIS A 95 15.26 9.76 10.30
C HIS A 95 16.38 9.95 11.34
N GLU A 96 16.12 9.61 12.61
CA GLU A 96 17.07 9.79 13.71
C GLU A 96 18.30 8.90 13.62
N GLN A 97 18.13 7.62 13.29
CA GLN A 97 19.20 6.64 13.44
C GLN A 97 20.35 6.80 12.45
N LYS A 98 20.30 7.68 11.44
CA LYS A 98 21.46 7.84 10.53
C LYS A 98 21.68 6.66 9.55
N LYS A 99 21.12 5.48 9.84
CA LYS A 99 21.36 4.22 9.15
C LYS A 99 21.05 4.28 7.65
N PHE A 100 21.93 3.64 6.88
CA PHE A 100 21.82 3.39 5.45
C PHE A 100 20.84 2.23 5.22
N GLY A 101 19.96 2.37 4.23
CA GLY A 101 19.08 1.29 3.80
C GLY A 101 17.81 1.05 4.63
N SER A 102 17.21 -0.11 4.39
CA SER A 102 15.98 -0.63 5.01
C SER A 102 16.29 -1.93 5.77
N THR A 103 15.48 -2.26 6.76
CA THR A 103 15.64 -3.53 7.51
C THR A 103 14.68 -4.61 7.03
N SER A 104 13.57 -4.22 6.41
CA SER A 104 12.48 -5.15 6.05
C SER A 104 12.38 -5.42 4.56
N PHE A 105 13.00 -4.55 3.75
CA PHE A 105 13.00 -4.60 2.28
C PHE A 105 14.44 -4.44 1.79
N LEU A 106 14.86 -5.26 0.84
CA LEU A 106 16.13 -5.09 0.16
C LEU A 106 15.92 -4.22 -1.07
N PHE A 107 16.25 -2.94 -1.04
CA PHE A 107 16.12 -2.09 -2.23
C PHE A 107 17.36 -2.22 -3.13
N PRO A 108 17.27 -1.93 -4.44
CA PRO A 108 18.41 -2.04 -5.37
C PRO A 108 19.63 -1.23 -4.91
N GLN A 109 19.40 -0.05 -4.32
CA GLN A 109 20.46 0.81 -3.79
C GLN A 109 21.27 0.15 -2.66
N MET A 110 20.69 -0.83 -1.97
CA MET A 110 21.37 -1.60 -0.92
C MET A 110 22.27 -2.71 -1.48
N GLN A 111 22.04 -3.14 -2.72
CA GLN A 111 22.82 -4.16 -3.41
C GLN A 111 24.11 -3.58 -4.01
N ILE A 112 24.20 -2.26 -4.16
CA ILE A 112 25.39 -1.57 -4.68
C ILE A 112 26.55 -1.68 -3.68
N PRO A 113 27.73 -2.19 -4.10
CA PRO A 113 28.95 -2.25 -3.29
C PRO A 113 29.33 -0.89 -2.70
N HIS A 114 29.87 -0.88 -1.47
CA HIS A 114 30.06 0.35 -0.69
C HIS A 114 30.95 1.39 -1.38
N ASP A 115 32.00 0.92 -2.03
CA ASP A 115 32.97 1.66 -2.85
C ASP A 115 32.33 2.31 -4.09
N GLU A 116 31.34 1.67 -4.70
CA GLU A 116 30.65 2.19 -5.89
C GLU A 116 29.49 3.15 -5.55
N ARG A 117 29.03 3.19 -4.29
CA ARG A 117 27.88 4.03 -3.89
C ARG A 117 28.06 5.53 -4.14
N GLY A 118 29.31 6.00 -4.19
CA GLY A 118 29.62 7.38 -4.54
C GLY A 118 29.23 7.73 -5.98
N GLN A 119 29.39 6.79 -6.90
CA GLN A 119 29.11 6.96 -8.34
C GLN A 119 27.61 7.03 -8.62
N PHE A 120 26.81 6.29 -7.86
CA PHE A 120 25.35 6.27 -7.96
C PHE A 120 24.65 7.26 -7.03
N ALA A 121 25.38 8.21 -6.44
CA ALA A 121 24.89 9.18 -5.46
C ALA A 121 24.09 8.54 -4.29
N CYS A 122 24.41 7.29 -3.93
CA CYS A 122 23.67 6.51 -2.95
C CYS A 122 24.43 6.30 -1.64
N ALA A 123 25.60 6.91 -1.44
CA ALA A 123 26.42 6.74 -0.23
C ALA A 123 25.68 6.96 1.11
N ARG A 124 24.65 7.82 1.14
CA ARG A 124 23.78 8.05 2.31
C ARG A 124 22.31 7.81 2.00
N TRP A 125 22.04 6.91 1.04
CA TRP A 125 20.68 6.63 0.59
C TRP A 125 19.81 6.05 1.70
N ARG A 126 18.54 6.46 1.67
CA ARG A 126 17.51 6.06 2.62
C ARG A 126 16.19 5.92 1.88
N PRO A 127 15.40 4.89 2.19
CA PRO A 127 14.11 4.71 1.56
C PRO A 127 13.16 5.83 1.99
N ARG A 128 12.53 6.46 0.99
CA ARG A 128 11.48 7.48 1.07
C ARG A 128 10.13 6.86 0.77
N PHE A 129 9.04 7.58 1.04
CA PHE A 129 7.69 7.04 0.85
C PHE A 129 7.46 6.51 -0.57
N ILE A 130 8.03 7.20 -1.56
CA ILE A 130 7.95 6.82 -2.97
C ILE A 130 8.51 5.42 -3.25
N ASP A 131 9.57 4.99 -2.54
CA ASP A 131 10.17 3.67 -2.73
C ASP A 131 9.20 2.56 -2.28
N TYR A 132 8.45 2.78 -1.20
CA TYR A 132 7.42 1.83 -0.74
C TYR A 132 6.14 1.91 -1.57
N LEU A 133 5.81 3.10 -2.09
CA LEU A 133 4.71 3.25 -3.03
C LEU A 133 4.99 2.46 -4.32
N PHE A 134 6.22 2.53 -4.82
CA PHE A 134 6.66 1.75 -5.96
C PHE A 134 6.54 0.25 -5.70
N VAL A 135 7.03 -0.24 -4.55
CA VAL A 135 6.88 -1.65 -4.14
C VAL A 135 5.40 -2.06 -4.05
N ALA A 136 4.56 -1.25 -3.42
CA ALA A 136 3.13 -1.56 -3.32
C ALA A 136 2.46 -1.55 -4.71
N PHE A 137 2.83 -0.62 -5.59
CA PHE A 137 2.29 -0.53 -6.93
C PHE A 137 2.66 -1.77 -7.77
N THR A 138 3.93 -2.18 -7.77
CA THR A 138 4.39 -3.35 -8.52
C THR A 138 3.77 -4.64 -7.97
N GLN A 139 3.71 -4.79 -6.65
CA GLN A 139 3.07 -5.93 -5.99
C GLN A 139 1.57 -6.04 -6.30
N SER A 140 0.88 -4.89 -6.32
CA SER A 140 -0.56 -4.81 -6.65
C SER A 140 -0.85 -5.06 -8.13
N SER A 141 0.09 -4.70 -9.00
CA SER A 141 -0.04 -4.87 -10.45
C SER A 141 0.30 -6.29 -10.87
N THR A 142 1.17 -7.00 -10.14
CA THR A 142 1.81 -8.27 -10.54
C THR A 142 2.63 -8.21 -11.85
N PHE A 143 2.63 -7.07 -12.56
CA PHE A 143 3.31 -6.82 -13.83
C PHE A 143 4.55 -5.92 -13.71
N GLY A 144 5.11 -5.75 -12.51
CA GLY A 144 6.28 -4.90 -12.28
C GLY A 144 7.58 -5.68 -12.12
N PRO A 145 8.74 -5.03 -12.30
CA PRO A 145 10.01 -5.63 -11.93
C PRO A 145 10.03 -5.84 -10.40
N THR A 146 10.36 -7.05 -9.95
CA THR A 146 10.41 -7.40 -8.52
C THR A 146 11.70 -6.86 -7.90
N ASP A 147 11.80 -5.53 -7.84
CA ASP A 147 13.05 -4.83 -7.51
C ASP A 147 13.40 -4.81 -6.03
N ALA A 148 12.47 -5.19 -5.15
CA ALA A 148 12.70 -5.19 -3.71
C ALA A 148 12.36 -6.52 -3.03
N PRO A 149 13.33 -7.43 -2.84
CA PRO A 149 13.13 -8.63 -2.04
C PRO A 149 12.62 -8.31 -0.63
N LEU A 150 11.59 -9.05 -0.21
CA LEU A 150 10.95 -8.92 1.10
C LEU A 150 11.76 -9.70 2.15
N LEU A 151 12.48 -9.00 3.03
CA LEU A 151 13.33 -9.62 4.05
C LEU A 151 12.51 -10.04 5.29
N ALA A 152 11.67 -9.14 5.78
CA ALA A 152 10.92 -9.37 7.01
C ALA A 152 9.71 -10.30 6.80
N ARG A 153 9.45 -11.19 7.78
CA ARG A 153 8.30 -12.12 7.74
C ARG A 153 6.95 -11.40 7.64
N TRP A 154 6.78 -10.29 8.38
CA TRP A 154 5.55 -9.50 8.32
C TRP A 154 5.33 -8.85 6.94
N ALA A 155 6.42 -8.44 6.27
CA ALA A 155 6.34 -7.81 4.95
C ALA A 155 5.88 -8.82 3.89
N LYS A 156 6.34 -10.08 4.00
CA LYS A 156 5.86 -11.20 3.18
C LYS A 156 4.36 -11.43 3.35
N ILE A 157 3.87 -11.49 4.60
CA ILE A 157 2.45 -11.68 4.89
C ILE A 157 1.61 -10.54 4.32
N LEU A 158 2.00 -9.28 4.56
CA LEU A 158 1.27 -8.13 4.02
C LEU A 158 1.28 -8.11 2.48
N ALA A 159 2.39 -8.49 1.85
CA ALA A 159 2.46 -8.62 0.39
C ALA A 159 1.51 -9.70 -0.14
N MET A 160 1.39 -10.85 0.55
CA MET A 160 0.41 -11.88 0.19
C MET A 160 -1.03 -11.36 0.28
N ILE A 161 -1.36 -10.64 1.36
CA ILE A 161 -2.69 -10.05 1.54
C ILE A 161 -2.95 -8.99 0.45
N GLN A 162 -1.97 -8.14 0.16
CA GLN A 162 -2.10 -7.11 -0.87
C GLN A 162 -2.38 -7.71 -2.24
N ILE A 163 -1.61 -8.72 -2.67
CA ILE A 163 -1.82 -9.40 -3.95
C ILE A 163 -3.21 -10.02 -3.97
N PHE A 164 -3.60 -10.74 -2.92
CA PHE A 164 -4.89 -11.42 -2.87
C PHE A 164 -6.06 -10.45 -3.07
N ILE A 165 -5.98 -9.28 -2.42
CA ILE A 165 -6.97 -8.21 -2.59
C ILE A 165 -6.95 -7.67 -4.03
N SER A 166 -5.77 -7.38 -4.58
CA SER A 166 -5.66 -6.88 -5.97
C SER A 166 -6.20 -7.86 -6.99
N LEU A 167 -5.86 -9.15 -6.87
CA LEU A 167 -6.40 -10.20 -7.73
C LEU A 167 -7.91 -10.31 -7.61
N SER A 168 -8.46 -10.22 -6.39
CA SER A 168 -9.90 -10.21 -6.17
C SER A 168 -10.55 -9.03 -6.90
N ILE A 169 -10.01 -7.82 -6.77
CA ILE A 169 -10.53 -6.63 -7.46
C ILE A 169 -10.53 -6.85 -8.98
N VAL A 170 -9.43 -7.34 -9.54
CA VAL A 170 -9.29 -7.59 -10.99
C VAL A 170 -10.27 -8.66 -11.48
N VAL A 171 -10.36 -9.80 -10.79
CA VAL A 171 -11.28 -10.90 -11.13
C VAL A 171 -12.73 -10.43 -11.10
N LEU A 172 -13.12 -9.64 -10.10
CA LEU A 172 -14.46 -9.08 -10.03
C LEU A 172 -14.75 -8.12 -11.19
N LEU A 173 -13.77 -7.30 -11.55
CA LEU A 173 -13.87 -6.38 -12.67
C LEU A 173 -14.08 -7.13 -13.99
N ILE A 174 -13.29 -8.18 -14.24
CA ILE A 174 -13.40 -9.03 -15.43
C ILE A 174 -14.74 -9.78 -15.44
N SER A 175 -15.11 -10.43 -14.34
CA SER A 175 -16.37 -11.18 -14.23
C SER A 175 -17.58 -10.29 -14.52
N ARG A 176 -17.57 -9.05 -14.04
CA ARG A 176 -18.62 -8.09 -14.30
C ARG A 176 -18.60 -7.56 -15.73
N ALA A 177 -17.43 -7.29 -16.30
CA ALA A 177 -17.32 -6.86 -17.70
C ALA A 177 -17.86 -7.93 -18.66
N VAL A 178 -17.54 -9.21 -18.40
CA VAL A 178 -18.02 -10.34 -19.21
C VAL A 178 -19.50 -10.63 -18.98
N GLY A 179 -19.99 -10.58 -17.74
CA GLY A 179 -21.42 -10.81 -17.45
C GLY A 179 -22.37 -9.71 -17.90
N VAL A 180 -21.85 -8.58 -18.41
CA VAL A 180 -22.62 -7.49 -19.01
C VAL A 180 -22.66 -7.59 -20.55
N LEU A 181 -21.75 -8.38 -21.16
CA LEU A 181 -21.76 -8.72 -22.59
C LEU A 181 -22.78 -9.84 -22.86
#